data_AF-A0A838IND6-F1
#
_entry.id   AF-A0A838IND6-F1
#
_cell.length_a   1.000
_cell.length_b   1.000
_cell.length_c   1.000
_cell.angle_alpha   90.00
_cell.angle_beta   90.00
_cell.angle_gamma   90.00
#
_symmetry.space_group_name_H-M   'P 1'
#
loop_
_entity.id
_entity.type
_entity.pdbx_description
1 polymer ?
#
loop_
_entity_poly.entity_id
_entity_poly.type
_entity_poly.pdbx_seq_one_letter_code
_entity_poly.pdbx_strand_id
1 'polypeptide(L)' 'MLKNPPPYHSYLLRFWRESGWRFMLENPHTGERKGFGSFEALVAFLQEEVMDEEEAPR' A
#
# COMPACT_ATOMS: atom_id res chain seq x y z
N MET A 1 15.65 0.43 -25.52
CA MET A 1 14.32 0.10 -24.96
C MET A 1 14.58 -0.59 -23.62
N LEU A 2 14.25 0.02 -22.48
CA LEU A 2 14.40 -0.65 -21.19
C LEU A 2 13.50 -1.88 -21.20
N LYS A 3 14.11 -3.07 -21.06
CA LYS A 3 13.43 -4.35 -21.25
C LYS A 3 12.53 -4.78 -20.08
N ASN A 4 12.43 -3.99 -19.01
CA ASN A 4 11.35 -4.05 -18.02
C ASN A 4 11.37 -2.73 -17.22
N PRO A 5 10.23 -2.04 -17.04
CA PRO A 5 10.14 -0.98 -16.04
C PRO A 5 10.41 -1.57 -14.64
N PRO A 6 10.94 -0.76 -13.71
CA PRO A 6 11.07 -1.20 -12.32
C PRO A 6 9.73 -1.70 -11.79
N PRO A 7 9.70 -2.73 -10.93
CA PRO A 7 8.49 -3.08 -10.21
C PRO A 7 8.00 -1.85 -9.43
N TYR A 8 6.68 -1.69 -9.37
CA TYR A 8 6.05 -0.59 -8.66
C TYR A 8 4.78 -1.09 -7.98
N HIS A 9 4.53 -0.55 -6.78
CA HIS A 9 3.26 -0.70 -6.09
C HIS A 9 2.41 0.55 -6.32
N SER A 10 1.12 0.37 -6.56
CA SER A 10 0.17 1.47 -6.74
C SER A 10 -1.06 1.22 -5.89
N TYR A 11 -1.50 2.26 -5.19
CA TYR A 11 -2.66 2.19 -4.31
C TYR A 11 -3.52 3.44 -4.45
N LEU A 12 -4.84 3.27 -4.45
CA LEU A 12 -5.79 4.35 -4.22
C LEU A 12 -6.04 4.47 -2.72
N LEU A 13 -5.51 5.52 -2.11
CA LEU A 13 -5.75 5.85 -0.71
C LEU A 13 -7.07 6.62 -0.56
N ARG A 14 -7.95 6.12 0.32
CA ARG A 14 -9.13 6.82 0.81
C ARG A 14 -9.01 6.99 2.31
N PHE A 15 -9.39 8.14 2.81
CA PHE A 15 -9.49 8.41 4.23
C PHE A 15 -10.71 9.26 4.53
N TRP A 16 -11.34 8.98 5.65
CA TRP A 16 -12.57 9.67 6.06
C TRP A 16 -12.66 9.67 7.58
N ARG A 17 -13.59 10.48 8.10
CA ARG A 17 -13.81 10.64 9.53
C ARG A 17 -15.19 10.14 9.90
N GLU A 18 -15.22 9.25 10.88
CA GLU A 18 -16.44 8.80 11.56
C GLU A 18 -16.33 9.22 13.03
N SER A 19 -16.14 8.28 13.97
CA SER A 19 -15.73 8.54 15.35
C SER A 19 -14.22 8.78 15.51
N GLY A 20 -13.44 8.48 14.46
CA GLY A 20 -12.01 8.67 14.35
C GLY A 20 -11.58 8.66 12.88
N TRP A 21 -10.28 8.77 12.61
CA TRP A 21 -9.76 8.63 11.26
C TRP A 21 -9.79 7.17 10.81
N ARG A 22 -10.32 6.95 9.61
CA ARG A 22 -10.26 5.67 8.91
C ARG A 22 -9.46 5.84 7.64
N PHE A 23 -8.71 4.80 7.28
CA PHE A 23 -7.93 4.75 6.06
C PHE A 23 -8.25 3.44 5.33
N MET A 24 -8.17 3.48 4.01
CA MET A 24 -8.32 2.31 3.15
C MET A 24 -7.40 2.46 1.95
N LEU A 25 -6.62 1.43 1.68
CA LEU A 25 -5.91 1.27 0.41
C LEU A 25 -6.71 0.33 -0.47
N GLU A 26 -6.85 0.68 -1.74
CA GLU A 26 -7.32 -0.23 -2.78
C GLU A 26 -6.20 -0.45 -3.80
N ASN A 27 -5.86 -1.70 -4.09
CA ASN A 27 -4.98 -2.04 -5.19
C ASN A 27 -5.76 -1.91 -6.51
N PRO A 28 -5.39 -1.00 -7.43
CA PRO A 28 -6.14 -0.77 -8.67
C PRO A 28 -6.01 -1.92 -9.67
N HIS A 29 -5.02 -2.80 -9.52
CA HIS A 29 -4.79 -3.95 -10.40
C HIS A 29 -5.59 -5.18 -9.96
N THR A 30 -5.80 -5.38 -8.65
CA THR A 30 -6.49 -6.56 -8.11
C THR A 30 -7.88 -6.25 -7.54
N GLY A 31 -8.16 -4.98 -7.23
CA GLY A 31 -9.36 -4.54 -6.51
C GLY A 31 -9.34 -4.89 -5.02
N GLU A 32 -8.24 -5.45 -4.50
CA GLU A 32 -8.09 -5.76 -3.08
C GLU A 32 -8.16 -4.48 -2.24
N ARG A 33 -8.86 -4.55 -1.11
CA ARG A 33 -9.05 -3.43 -0.19
C ARG A 33 -8.55 -3.79 1.20
N LYS A 34 -7.69 -2.93 1.76
CA LYS A 34 -7.17 -3.08 3.12
C LYS A 34 -7.49 -1.82 3.93
N GLY A 35 -8.21 -2.00 5.04
CA GLY A 35 -8.63 -0.93 5.94
C GLY A 35 -7.73 -0.78 7.15
N PHE A 36 -7.54 0.44 7.63
CA PHE A 36 -6.73 0.76 8.81
C PHE A 36 -7.47 1.70 9.75
N GLY A 37 -7.34 1.44 11.05
CA GLY A 37 -7.95 2.23 12.12
C GLY A 37 -7.09 3.38 12.65
N SER A 38 -5.83 3.48 12.22
CA SER A 38 -4.91 4.56 12.57
C SER A 38 -3.94 4.82 11.43
N PHE A 39 -3.29 5.98 11.45
CA PHE A 39 -2.30 6.34 10.44
C PHE A 39 -1.01 5.52 10.61
N GLU A 40 -0.64 5.21 11.84
CA GLU A 40 0.52 4.39 12.18
C GLU A 40 0.39 2.98 11.61
N ALA A 41 -0.80 2.38 11.67
CA ALA A 41 -1.06 1.06 11.09
C ALA A 41 -0.97 1.06 9.56
N LEU A 42 -1.41 2.14 8.91
CA LEU A 42 -1.25 2.33 7.46
C LEU A 42 0.23 2.43 7.08
N VAL A 43 1.01 3.24 7.81
CA VAL A 43 2.44 3.43 7.55
C VAL A 43 3.22 2.14 7.78
N ALA A 44 2.95 1.41 8.86
CA ALA A 44 3.59 0.12 9.14
C ALA A 44 3.40 -0.87 7.98
N PHE A 45 2.18 -0.98 7.46
CA PHE A 45 1.91 -1.81 6.29
C PHE A 45 2.69 -1.35 5.05
N LEU A 46 2.73 -0.05 4.76
CA LEU A 46 3.49 0.47 3.61
C LEU A 46 5.00 0.28 3.77
N GLN A 47 5.51 0.28 5.01
CA GLN A 47 6.91 -0.04 5.28
C GLN A 47 7.22 -1.51 5.00
N GLU A 48 6.36 -2.43 5.43
CA GLU A 48 6.47 -3.87 5.12
C GLU A 48 6.49 -4.09 3.60
N GLU A 49 5.58 -3.47 2.84
CA GLU A 49 5.53 -3.58 1.37
C GLU A 49 6.83 -3.13 0.68
N VAL A 50 7.51 -2.13 1.23
CA VAL A 50 8.78 -1.62 0.68
C VAL A 50 9.96 -2.51 1.08
N MET A 51 9.92 -3.10 2.27
CA MET A 51 10.98 -3.97 2.79
C MET A 51 10.94 -5.37 2.17
N ASP A 52 9.76 -5.92 1.90
CA ASP A 52 9.59 -7.25 1.28
C ASP A 52 10.21 -7.31 -0.14
N GLU A 53 10.33 -6.18 -0.85
CA GLU A 53 11.05 -6.12 -2.14
C GLU A 53 12.59 -6.12 -2.00
N GLU A 54 13.16 -5.68 -0.88
CA GLU A 54 14.62 -5.63 -0.69
C GLU A 54 15.24 -7.02 -0.44
N GLU A 55 14.46 -8.01 0.02
CA GLU A 55 14.94 -9.37 0.35
C GLU A 55 14.76 -10.41 -0.78
N ALA A 56 14.07 -10.09 -1.88
CA ALA A 56 13.92 -11.00 -3.01
C ALA A 56 15.20 -11.06 -3.89
N PRO A 57 15.75 -12.25 -4.21
CA PRO A 57 16.95 -12.35 -5.05
C PRO A 57 16.65 -11.85 -6.48
N ARG A 58 17.46 -10.91 -6.96
CA ARG A 58 17.42 -10.37 -8.33
C ARG A 58 17.88 -11.37 -9.38
#